data_AF-A0A7R9ZL66-F1
#
_entry.id   AF-A0A7R9ZL66-F1
#
_cell.length_a   1.000
_cell.length_b   1.000
_cell.length_c   1.000
_cell.angle_alpha   90.00
_cell.angle_beta   90.00
_cell.angle_gamma   90.00
#
_symmetry.space_group_name_H-M   'P 1'
#
loop_
_entity.id
_entity.type
_entity.pdbx_description
1 polymer ?
#
loop_
_entity_poly.entity_id
_entity_poly.type
_entity_poly.pdbx_seq_one_letter_code
_entity_poly.pdbx_strand_id
1 'polypeptide(L)'
;GAGAAPKASADAEVDMATPSPESTFQRANLLFLEMSPDNSNDYCPSPLRKGNFDLLTLLTTQESIHRILNSADAAARAPAEVTYLGNFYSQRVGTHFTGSQWYGRADDFLEQLLLAGPTRVQVQDEHTAMVDPLRIVEMILEEREQVADDWLHEVTRVPESHMAIKRIQLNMLMGIGENEVNTAFE
;
A
#
# COMPACT_ATOMS: atom_id res chain seq x y z
N GLY A 1 -8.43 24.08 -60.92
CA GLY A 1 -7.67 24.07 -59.66
C GLY A 1 -8.09 22.85 -58.89
N ALA A 2 -7.23 21.83 -58.84
CA ALA A 2 -7.51 20.55 -58.19
C ALA A 2 -7.32 20.69 -56.67
N GLY A 3 -8.34 20.34 -55.90
CA GLY A 3 -8.30 20.31 -54.44
C GLY A 3 -7.53 19.09 -53.95
N ALA A 4 -6.38 19.33 -53.32
CA ALA A 4 -5.58 18.31 -52.67
C ALA A 4 -6.11 18.08 -51.24
N ALA A 5 -6.52 16.84 -50.96
CA ALA A 5 -6.84 16.38 -49.61
C ALA A 5 -5.57 16.18 -48.78
N PRO A 6 -5.55 16.51 -47.48
CA PRO A 6 -4.41 16.28 -46.61
C PRO A 6 -4.32 14.80 -46.19
N LYS A 7 -3.13 14.21 -46.36
CA LYS A 7 -2.75 12.91 -45.78
C LYS A 7 -2.60 13.07 -44.26
N ALA A 8 -3.41 12.33 -43.50
CA ALA A 8 -3.20 12.16 -42.06
C ALA A 8 -2.07 11.15 -41.83
N SER A 9 -1.02 11.61 -41.15
CA SER A 9 0.01 10.78 -40.50
C SER A 9 -0.21 10.87 -39.00
N ALA A 10 -0.23 9.72 -38.32
CA ALA A 10 0.34 9.48 -36.97
C ALA A 10 -0.39 8.30 -36.32
N ASP A 11 0.05 7.09 -36.67
CA ASP A 11 -0.07 5.97 -35.73
C ASP A 11 0.97 6.22 -34.64
N ALA A 12 0.52 6.82 -33.55
CA ALA A 12 1.28 6.88 -32.32
C ALA A 12 1.19 5.50 -31.67
N GLU A 13 2.20 4.67 -31.91
CA GLU A 13 2.49 3.53 -31.06
C GLU A 13 2.61 4.04 -29.62
N VAL A 14 1.68 3.59 -28.78
CA VAL A 14 1.74 3.77 -27.33
C VAL A 14 2.91 2.91 -26.86
N ASP A 15 4.06 3.56 -26.70
CA ASP A 15 5.25 2.98 -26.13
C ASP A 15 4.90 2.48 -24.72
N MET A 16 4.77 1.16 -24.60
CA MET A 16 4.58 0.46 -23.34
C MET A 16 5.77 0.81 -22.46
N ALA A 17 5.48 1.62 -21.43
CA ALA A 17 6.40 2.02 -20.38
C ALA A 17 7.45 0.93 -20.09
N THR A 18 8.65 1.17 -20.60
CA THR A 18 9.84 0.41 -20.28
C THR A 18 10.10 0.49 -18.77
N PRO A 19 10.61 -0.59 -18.15
CA PRO A 19 10.91 -0.58 -16.72
C PRO A 19 11.96 0.50 -16.44
N SER A 20 11.68 1.39 -15.49
CA SER A 20 12.72 2.28 -14.94
C SER A 20 13.80 1.41 -14.30
N PRO A 21 15.01 1.35 -14.87
CA PRO A 21 16.10 0.57 -14.33
C PRO A 21 16.98 1.56 -13.56
N GLU A 22 16.66 1.84 -12.30
CA GLU A 22 17.56 2.40 -11.27
C GLU A 22 16.70 2.76 -10.05
N SER A 23 16.30 1.74 -9.27
CA SER A 23 16.02 2.00 -7.86
C SER A 23 17.34 2.44 -7.24
N THR A 24 17.39 3.69 -6.81
CA THR A 24 18.58 4.33 -6.24
C THR A 24 18.90 3.70 -4.87
N PHE A 25 17.88 3.16 -4.21
CA PHE A 25 18.00 2.49 -2.92
C PHE A 25 18.02 0.96 -3.07
N GLN A 26 18.97 0.29 -2.39
CA GLN A 26 18.94 -1.16 -2.30
C GLN A 26 17.71 -1.62 -1.51
N ARG A 27 16.88 -2.46 -2.15
CA ARG A 27 15.70 -3.09 -1.54
C ARG A 27 16.11 -4.19 -0.56
N ALA A 28 16.72 -3.82 0.56
CA ALA A 28 17.28 -4.74 1.55
C ALA A 28 16.24 -5.76 2.08
N ASN A 29 14.97 -5.36 2.17
CA ASN A 29 13.87 -6.23 2.63
C ASN A 29 13.53 -7.36 1.65
N LEU A 30 13.81 -7.17 0.35
CA LEU A 30 13.61 -8.19 -0.68
C LEU A 30 14.85 -9.08 -0.88
N LEU A 31 16.03 -8.64 -0.42
CA LEU A 31 17.25 -9.47 -0.49
C LEU A 31 17.11 -10.77 0.30
N PHE A 32 16.43 -10.76 1.46
CA PHE A 32 16.13 -11.99 2.20
C PHE A 32 15.23 -12.96 1.41
N LEU A 33 14.39 -12.44 0.51
CA LEU A 33 13.51 -13.22 -0.35
C LEU A 33 14.17 -13.62 -1.69
N GLU A 34 15.30 -13.00 -2.05
CA GLU A 34 16.00 -13.19 -3.33
C GLU A 34 17.33 -13.96 -3.20
N MET A 35 17.98 -13.97 -2.04
CA MET A 35 19.26 -14.66 -1.81
C MET A 35 19.13 -16.17 -1.54
N SER A 36 18.43 -16.90 -2.40
CA SER A 36 18.56 -18.36 -2.47
C SER A 36 18.53 -18.81 -3.94
N PRO A 37 19.67 -18.72 -4.65
CA PRO A 37 19.77 -19.13 -6.05
C PRO A 37 19.71 -20.66 -6.24
N ASP A 38 19.78 -21.44 -5.16
CA ASP A 38 19.58 -22.89 -5.19
C ASP A 38 18.10 -23.23 -4.96
N ASN A 39 17.39 -23.49 -6.07
CA ASN A 39 16.06 -24.12 -6.07
C ASN A 39 16.04 -25.53 -5.44
N SER A 40 17.20 -26.07 -5.06
CA SER A 40 17.39 -27.36 -4.39
C SER A 40 17.40 -27.26 -2.86
N ASN A 41 17.39 -26.04 -2.30
CA ASN A 41 17.44 -25.85 -0.85
C ASN A 41 16.01 -25.83 -0.28
N ASP A 42 15.67 -26.80 0.58
CA ASP A 42 14.36 -26.94 1.25
C ASP A 42 13.93 -25.70 2.08
N TYR A 43 14.82 -24.72 2.20
CA TYR A 43 14.60 -23.43 2.87
C TYR A 43 14.17 -22.28 1.95
N CYS A 44 14.01 -22.52 0.64
CA CYS A 44 13.55 -21.48 -0.28
C CYS A 44 12.12 -21.06 0.10
N PRO A 45 11.86 -19.77 0.40
CA PRO A 45 10.52 -19.32 0.76
C PRO A 45 9.58 -19.60 -0.42
N SER A 46 8.41 -20.18 -0.15
CA SER A 46 7.44 -20.44 -1.20
C SER A 46 7.12 -19.14 -1.96
N PRO A 47 6.89 -19.18 -3.28
CA PRO A 47 6.52 -17.98 -4.05
C PRO A 47 5.32 -17.22 -3.46
N LEU A 48 4.39 -17.96 -2.82
CA LEU A 48 3.27 -17.41 -2.07
C LEU A 48 3.71 -16.57 -0.86
N ARG A 49 4.83 -16.92 -0.21
CA ARG A 49 5.39 -16.15 0.91
C ARG A 49 5.93 -14.80 0.45
N LYS A 50 6.62 -14.75 -0.71
CA LYS A 50 7.11 -13.49 -1.30
C LYS A 50 5.93 -12.59 -1.70
N GLY A 51 4.95 -13.14 -2.41
CA GLY A 51 3.77 -12.39 -2.83
C GLY A 51 2.93 -11.87 -1.67
N ASN A 52 2.68 -12.70 -0.65
CA ASN A 52 1.91 -12.27 0.51
C ASN A 52 2.65 -11.23 1.35
N PHE A 53 3.96 -11.35 1.52
CA PHE A 53 4.76 -10.36 2.24
C PHE A 53 4.77 -9.00 1.54
N ASP A 54 4.95 -9.00 0.22
CA ASP A 54 4.91 -7.78 -0.59
C ASP A 54 3.53 -7.11 -0.50
N LEU A 55 2.46 -7.91 -0.64
CA LEU A 55 1.10 -7.41 -0.50
C LEU A 55 0.84 -6.83 0.89
N LEU A 56 1.29 -7.48 1.96
CA LEU A 56 1.16 -6.95 3.32
C LEU A 56 1.92 -5.64 3.48
N THR A 57 3.12 -5.54 2.94
CA THR A 57 3.91 -4.28 2.97
C THR A 57 3.18 -3.17 2.23
N LEU A 58 2.58 -3.49 1.08
CA LEU A 58 1.79 -2.55 0.29
C LEU A 58 0.55 -2.05 1.04
N LEU A 59 -0.24 -2.97 1.57
CA LEU A 59 -1.49 -2.65 2.25
C LEU A 59 -1.26 -1.93 3.57
N THR A 60 -0.26 -2.34 4.36
CA THR A 60 0.10 -1.64 5.61
C THR A 60 0.58 -0.21 5.32
N THR A 61 1.40 -0.01 4.28
CA THR A 61 1.83 1.34 3.87
C THR A 61 0.63 2.19 3.42
N GLN A 62 -0.30 1.62 2.65
CA GLN A 62 -1.51 2.33 2.22
C GLN A 62 -2.40 2.74 3.41
N GLU A 63 -2.65 1.80 4.32
CA GLU A 63 -3.45 2.04 5.52
C GLU A 63 -2.80 3.11 6.42
N SER A 64 -1.46 3.08 6.56
CA SER A 64 -0.72 4.08 7.33
C SER A 64 -0.93 5.49 6.78
N ILE A 65 -0.88 5.64 5.46
CA ILE A 65 -1.17 6.92 4.79
C ILE A 65 -2.61 7.35 5.09
N HIS A 66 -3.59 6.43 5.04
CA HIS A 66 -4.99 6.77 5.33
C HIS A 66 -5.18 7.19 6.79
N ARG A 67 -4.55 6.51 7.76
CA ARG A 67 -4.58 6.91 9.17
C ARG A 67 -3.99 8.30 9.37
N ILE A 68 -2.85 8.61 8.75
CA ILE A 68 -2.24 9.95 8.82
C ILE A 68 -3.16 11.01 8.24
N LEU A 69 -3.73 10.77 7.06
CA LEU A 69 -4.61 11.73 6.37
C LEU A 69 -5.94 11.95 7.12
N ASN A 70 -6.44 10.92 7.82
CA ASN A 70 -7.68 10.99 8.59
C ASN A 70 -7.47 11.42 10.06
N SER A 71 -6.22 11.50 10.53
CA SER A 71 -5.90 11.85 11.91
C SER A 71 -5.99 13.36 12.13
N ALA A 72 -6.97 13.78 12.94
CA ALA A 72 -7.11 15.18 13.35
C ALA A 72 -5.87 15.69 14.11
N ASP A 73 -5.22 14.83 14.89
CA ASP A 73 -4.00 15.18 15.63
C ASP A 73 -2.79 15.35 14.72
N ALA A 74 -2.67 14.54 13.67
CA ALA A 74 -1.65 14.72 12.65
C ALA A 74 -1.87 16.04 11.88
N ALA A 75 -3.12 16.31 11.48
CA ALA A 75 -3.48 17.56 10.82
C ALA A 75 -3.24 18.79 11.72
N ALA A 76 -3.45 18.69 13.03
CA ALA A 76 -3.18 19.79 13.96
C ALA A 76 -1.68 20.03 14.18
N ARG A 77 -0.87 18.95 14.25
CA ARG A 77 0.58 19.04 14.51
C ARG A 77 1.39 19.43 13.28
N ALA A 78 1.03 18.88 12.12
CA ALA A 78 1.81 18.96 10.89
C ALA A 78 0.89 19.16 9.66
N PRO A 79 0.11 20.26 9.61
CA PRO A 79 -0.90 20.47 8.56
C PRO A 79 -0.28 20.59 7.16
N ALA A 80 0.95 21.09 7.05
CA ALA A 80 1.67 21.23 5.78
C ALA A 80 2.02 19.87 5.18
N GLU A 81 2.58 18.99 6.02
CA GLU A 81 2.99 17.64 5.71
C GLU A 81 1.78 16.78 5.32
N VAL A 82 0.69 16.86 6.10
CA VAL A 82 -0.56 16.14 5.80
C VAL A 82 -1.17 16.62 4.47
N THR A 83 -1.20 17.93 4.23
CA THR A 83 -1.69 18.49 2.96
C THR A 83 -0.82 18.06 1.78
N TYR A 84 0.50 18.11 1.93
CA TYR A 84 1.44 17.64 0.92
C TYR A 84 1.23 16.15 0.62
N LEU A 85 1.18 15.31 1.65
CA LEU A 85 1.00 13.87 1.53
C LEU A 85 -0.31 13.54 0.83
N GLY A 86 -1.41 14.23 1.16
CA GLY A 86 -2.71 14.03 0.52
C GLY A 86 -2.66 14.29 -0.98
N ASN A 87 -2.02 15.39 -1.39
CA ASN A 87 -1.82 15.73 -2.80
C ASN A 87 -0.90 14.72 -3.51
N PHE A 88 0.22 14.37 -2.88
CA PHE A 88 1.20 13.42 -3.41
C PHE A 88 0.59 12.03 -3.61
N TYR A 89 -0.17 11.55 -2.62
CA TYR A 89 -0.87 10.26 -2.63
C TYR A 89 -1.97 10.21 -3.69
N SER A 90 -2.81 11.26 -3.77
CA SER A 90 -3.92 11.31 -4.74
C SER A 90 -3.45 11.21 -6.20
N GLN A 91 -2.27 11.76 -6.51
CA GLN A 91 -1.67 11.68 -7.84
C GLN A 91 -1.10 10.28 -8.18
N ARG A 92 -0.83 9.45 -7.16
CA ARG A 92 -0.05 8.21 -7.29
C ARG A 92 -0.79 6.95 -6.85
N VAL A 93 -1.98 7.07 -6.25
CA VAL A 93 -2.80 5.93 -5.82
C VAL A 93 -3.06 4.95 -6.96
N GLY A 94 -3.39 5.49 -8.15
CA GLY A 94 -3.68 4.70 -9.34
C GLY A 94 -2.49 3.86 -9.82
N THR A 95 -1.27 4.38 -9.66
CA THR A 95 -0.05 3.77 -10.19
C THR A 95 0.67 2.88 -9.19
N HIS A 96 0.55 3.16 -7.88
CA HIS A 96 1.31 2.47 -6.82
C HIS A 96 0.48 1.54 -5.94
N PHE A 97 -0.85 1.71 -5.87
CA PHE A 97 -1.68 0.93 -4.95
C PHE A 97 -2.85 0.21 -5.61
N THR A 98 -3.08 0.40 -6.92
CA THR A 98 -4.21 -0.24 -7.63
C THR A 98 -3.77 -1.02 -8.87
N GLY A 99 -4.45 -2.13 -9.16
CA GLY A 99 -4.25 -2.92 -10.38
C GLY A 99 -3.22 -4.04 -10.26
N SER A 100 -2.89 -4.68 -11.39
CA SER A 100 -1.86 -5.71 -11.46
C SER A 100 -0.49 -5.06 -11.35
N GLN A 101 0.13 -5.15 -10.18
CA GLN A 101 1.40 -4.48 -9.90
C GLN A 101 2.57 -5.45 -9.73
N TRP A 102 3.77 -4.91 -9.90
CA TRP A 102 5.03 -5.59 -9.65
C TRP A 102 5.35 -5.53 -8.15
N TYR A 103 6.26 -6.38 -7.68
CA TYR A 103 6.72 -6.34 -6.28
C TYR A 103 7.53 -5.08 -5.97
N GLY A 104 7.46 -4.62 -4.72
CA GLY A 104 8.21 -3.49 -4.17
C GLY A 104 7.54 -2.13 -4.37
N ARG A 105 6.24 -2.09 -4.66
CA ARG A 105 5.54 -0.84 -4.98
C ARG A 105 5.38 0.13 -3.81
N ALA A 106 5.28 -0.43 -2.60
CA ALA A 106 5.34 0.36 -1.37
C ALA A 106 6.67 1.11 -1.27
N ASP A 107 7.77 0.40 -1.53
CA ASP A 107 9.12 0.97 -1.49
C ASP A 107 9.32 1.99 -2.62
N ASP A 108 8.82 1.73 -3.83
CA ASP A 108 8.85 2.70 -4.94
C ASP A 108 8.14 4.02 -4.58
N PHE A 109 7.02 3.93 -3.87
CA PHE A 109 6.28 5.11 -3.41
C PHE A 109 7.09 5.90 -2.39
N LEU A 110 7.69 5.23 -1.40
CA LEU A 110 8.53 5.86 -0.38
C LEU A 110 9.81 6.45 -0.99
N GLU A 111 10.43 5.74 -1.93
CA GLU A 111 11.60 6.20 -2.67
C GLU A 111 11.28 7.48 -3.46
N GLN A 112 10.16 7.52 -4.19
CA GLN A 112 9.73 8.74 -4.88
C GLN A 112 9.44 9.90 -3.93
N LEU A 113 8.96 9.61 -2.73
CA LEU A 113 8.73 10.62 -1.70
C LEU A 113 10.07 11.15 -1.15
N LEU A 114 11.06 10.28 -0.92
CA LEU A 114 12.42 10.68 -0.50
C LEU A 114 13.18 11.46 -1.59
N LEU A 115 12.96 11.13 -2.85
CA LEU A 115 13.53 11.85 -4.00
C LEU A 115 12.83 13.19 -4.25
N ALA A 116 11.65 13.42 -3.65
CA ALA A 116 11.02 14.72 -3.71
C ALA A 116 11.86 15.73 -2.90
N GLY A 117 12.20 16.86 -3.52
CA GLY A 117 12.88 17.94 -2.82
C GLY A 117 11.95 18.68 -1.85
N PRO A 118 12.50 19.42 -0.87
CA PRO A 118 11.73 20.28 0.01
C PRO A 118 10.85 21.24 -0.79
N THR A 119 9.55 21.26 -0.48
CA THR A 119 8.55 21.98 -1.28
C THR A 119 7.76 22.94 -0.39
N ARG A 120 7.39 24.10 -0.94
CA ARG A 120 6.51 25.05 -0.24
C ARG A 120 5.05 24.68 -0.46
N VAL A 121 4.29 24.56 0.63
CA VAL A 121 2.87 24.23 0.61
C VAL A 121 2.09 25.31 1.33
N GLN A 122 0.95 25.69 0.76
CA GLN A 122 0.04 26.67 1.36
C GLN A 122 -0.91 25.95 2.32
N VAL A 123 -0.96 26.42 3.56
CA VAL A 123 -1.61 25.77 4.69
C VAL A 123 -2.54 26.78 5.36
N GLN A 124 -3.74 26.92 4.79
CA GLN A 124 -4.80 27.85 5.20
C GLN A 124 -4.42 29.35 5.10
N ASP A 125 -5.34 30.14 4.55
CA ASP A 125 -5.34 31.62 4.48
C ASP A 125 -3.95 32.30 4.53
N GLU A 126 -3.20 32.12 3.44
CA GLU A 126 -1.91 32.77 3.13
C GLU A 126 -0.65 32.27 3.87
N HIS A 127 -0.77 31.33 4.82
CA HIS A 127 0.42 30.75 5.43
C HIS A 127 1.08 29.74 4.50
N THR A 128 2.35 29.96 4.18
CA THR A 128 3.18 29.02 3.41
C THR A 128 4.18 28.37 4.34
N ALA A 129 4.19 27.05 4.39
CA ALA A 129 5.16 26.26 5.14
C ALA A 129 6.09 25.51 4.18
N MET A 130 7.33 25.28 4.63
CA MET A 130 8.25 24.42 3.91
C MET A 130 8.09 23.00 4.43
N VAL A 131 7.83 22.06 3.53
CA VAL A 131 7.63 20.65 3.83
C VAL A 131 8.91 19.90 3.53
N ASP A 132 9.33 19.05 4.48
CA ASP A 132 10.42 18.11 4.32
C ASP A 132 9.85 16.69 4.07
N PRO A 133 9.99 16.14 2.86
CA PRO A 133 9.47 14.80 2.55
C PRO A 133 10.08 13.67 3.39
N LEU A 134 11.31 13.84 3.91
CA LEU A 134 11.92 12.84 4.80
C LEU A 134 11.08 12.64 6.06
N ARG A 135 10.60 13.74 6.66
CA ARG A 135 9.74 13.69 7.85
C ARG A 135 8.41 12.99 7.57
N ILE A 136 7.87 13.14 6.35
CA ILE A 136 6.65 12.43 5.96
C ILE A 136 6.89 10.92 5.87
N VAL A 137 8.04 10.52 5.32
CA VAL A 137 8.43 9.11 5.25
C VAL A 137 8.57 8.52 6.65
N GLU A 138 9.22 9.23 7.57
CA GLU A 138 9.31 8.82 8.98
C GLU A 138 7.92 8.62 9.59
N MET A 139 7.01 9.59 9.43
CA MET A 139 5.62 9.47 9.90
C MET A 139 4.90 8.25 9.32
N ILE A 140 5.08 7.95 8.03
CA ILE A 140 4.47 6.77 7.39
C ILE A 140 5.06 5.49 7.97
N LEU A 141 6.37 5.43 8.19
CA LEU A 141 7.04 4.23 8.72
C LEU A 141 6.64 3.95 10.17
N GLU A 142 6.52 4.99 11.00
CA GLU A 142 6.04 4.88 12.39
C GLU A 142 4.60 4.35 12.43
N GLU A 143 3.69 4.92 11.63
CA GLU A 143 2.31 4.43 11.57
C GLU A 143 2.21 3.02 10.97
N ARG A 144 3.11 2.67 10.05
CA ARG A 144 3.16 1.33 9.47
C ARG A 144 3.52 0.26 10.48
N GLU A 145 4.42 0.57 11.41
CA GLU A 145 4.72 -0.30 12.54
C GLU A 145 3.46 -0.53 13.39
N GLN A 146 2.74 0.54 13.74
CA GLN A 146 1.51 0.43 14.52
C GLN A 146 0.42 -0.37 13.79
N VAL A 147 0.21 -0.14 12.50
CA VAL A 147 -0.74 -0.91 11.67
C VAL A 147 -0.36 -2.39 11.64
N ALA A 148 0.92 -2.70 11.49
CA ALA A 148 1.39 -4.08 11.46
C ALA A 148 1.14 -4.78 12.80
N ASP A 149 1.37 -4.10 13.92
CA ASP A 149 1.09 -4.62 15.26
C ASP A 149 -0.41 -4.87 15.49
N ASP A 150 -1.27 -3.93 15.08
CA ASP A 150 -2.72 -4.08 15.16
C ASP A 150 -3.19 -5.30 14.36
N TRP A 151 -2.68 -5.45 13.14
CA TRP A 151 -3.05 -6.57 12.26
C TRP A 151 -2.52 -7.91 12.78
N LEU A 152 -1.30 -7.92 13.34
CA LEU A 152 -0.76 -9.10 13.99
C LEU A 152 -1.66 -9.53 15.15
N HIS A 153 -2.10 -8.58 15.97
CA HIS A 153 -3.03 -8.83 17.07
C HIS A 153 -4.34 -9.45 16.56
N GLU A 154 -4.96 -8.88 15.54
CA GLU A 154 -6.21 -9.41 14.96
C GLU A 154 -6.02 -10.79 14.32
N VAL A 155 -4.90 -11.04 13.65
CA VAL A 155 -4.60 -12.35 13.05
C VAL A 155 -4.50 -13.44 14.12
N THR A 156 -4.03 -13.13 15.33
CA THR A 156 -4.00 -14.12 16.44
C THR A 156 -5.38 -14.63 16.85
N ARG A 157 -6.45 -13.88 16.55
CA ARG A 157 -7.84 -14.22 16.88
C ARG A 157 -8.53 -15.06 15.80
N VAL A 158 -7.94 -15.19 14.61
CA VAL A 158 -8.50 -15.94 13.47
C VAL A 158 -8.89 -17.39 13.80
N PRO A 159 -8.10 -18.17 14.57
CA PRO A 159 -8.50 -19.53 14.94
C PRO A 159 -9.84 -19.59 15.69
N GLU A 160 -10.13 -18.61 16.54
CA GLU A 160 -11.39 -18.53 17.28
C GLU A 160 -12.57 -18.30 16.33
N SER A 161 -12.42 -17.35 15.41
CA SER A 161 -13.41 -17.08 14.35
C SER A 161 -13.66 -18.29 13.46
N HIS A 162 -12.60 -19.02 13.08
CA HIS A 162 -12.74 -20.26 12.32
C HIS A 162 -13.50 -21.35 13.09
N MET A 163 -13.27 -21.48 14.40
CA MET A 163 -14.00 -22.44 15.23
C MET A 163 -15.45 -22.05 15.40
N ALA A 164 -15.75 -20.75 15.54
CA ALA A 164 -17.12 -20.25 15.58
C ALA A 164 -17.89 -20.58 14.29
N ILE A 165 -17.30 -20.31 13.13
CA ILE A 165 -17.90 -20.66 11.82
C ILE A 165 -18.14 -22.17 11.70
N LYS A 166 -17.15 -23.00 12.07
CA LYS A 166 -17.30 -24.46 12.04
C LYS A 166 -18.41 -24.95 12.96
N ARG A 167 -18.57 -24.34 14.14
CA ARG A 167 -19.66 -24.67 15.08
C ARG A 167 -21.02 -24.35 14.48
N ILE A 168 -21.16 -23.19 13.81
CA ILE A 168 -22.38 -22.81 13.11
C ILE A 168 -22.69 -23.82 11.99
N GLN A 169 -21.70 -24.17 11.18
CA GLN A 169 -21.85 -25.19 10.13
C GLN A 169 -22.30 -26.54 10.68
N LEU A 170 -21.72 -26.97 11.80
CA LEU A 170 -22.12 -28.20 12.47
C LEU A 170 -23.57 -28.13 13.00
N ASN A 171 -23.95 -27.03 13.64
CA ASN A 171 -25.30 -26.83 14.16
C ASN A 171 -26.36 -26.86 13.05
N MET A 172 -26.06 -26.25 11.90
CA MET A 172 -26.92 -26.31 10.70
C MET A 172 -27.08 -27.75 10.19
N LEU A 173 -26.00 -28.53 10.14
CA LEU A 173 -26.07 -29.94 9.71
C LEU A 173 -26.85 -30.84 10.69
N MET A 174 -26.86 -30.49 11.97
CA MET A 174 -27.60 -31.22 13.02
C MET A 174 -29.06 -30.77 13.18
N GLY A 175 -29.52 -29.76 12.42
CA GLY A 175 -30.89 -29.26 12.47
C GLY A 175 -31.23 -28.46 13.75
N ILE A 176 -30.22 -27.96 14.47
CA ILE A 176 -30.41 -27.06 15.61
C ILE A 176 -30.68 -25.67 15.05
N GLY A 177 -31.95 -25.24 15.07
CA GLY A 177 -32.44 -24.05 14.36
C GLY A 177 -31.85 -22.71 14.85
N GLU A 178 -31.88 -21.72 13.95
CA GLU A 178 -31.23 -20.39 14.03
C GLU A 178 -31.50 -19.55 15.30
N ASN A 179 -32.52 -19.89 16.10
CA ASN A 179 -32.95 -19.09 17.25
C ASN A 179 -31.95 -19.08 18.44
N GLU A 180 -30.98 -20.01 18.50
CA GLU A 180 -29.93 -20.04 19.54
C GLU A 180 -28.58 -19.45 19.09
N VAL A 181 -28.41 -19.11 17.81
CA VAL A 181 -27.11 -18.67 17.27
C VAL A 181 -26.89 -17.16 17.50
N ASN A 182 -27.96 -16.36 17.57
CA ASN A 182 -27.87 -14.90 17.72
C ASN A 182 -27.43 -14.42 19.11
N THR A 183 -27.51 -15.25 20.15
CA THR A 183 -27.04 -14.90 21.50
C THR A 183 -25.55 -15.14 21.72
N ALA A 184 -24.84 -15.73 20.75
CA ALA A 184 -23.42 -16.05 20.87
C ALA A 184 -22.47 -14.98 20.28
N PHE A 185 -23.02 -13.88 19.77
CA PHE A 185 -22.27 -12.81 19.08
C PHE A 185 -22.46 -11.40 19.68
N GLU A 186 -23.10 -11.28 20.86
CA GLU A 186 -23.00 -10.10 21.74
C GLU A 186 -21.87 -10.31 22.77
#